data_AF-A0A3A8K491-F1
#
_entry.id   AF-A0A3A8K491-F1
#
_cell.length_a   1.000
_cell.length_b   1.000
_cell.length_c   1.000
_cell.angle_alpha   90.00
_cell.angle_beta   90.00
_cell.angle_gamma   90.00
#
_symmetry.space_group_name_H-M   'P 1'
#
loop_
_entity.id
_entity.type
_entity.pdbx_description
1 polymer ?
#
loop_
_entity_poly.entity_id
_entity_poly.type
_entity_poly.pdbx_seq_one_letter_code
_entity_poly.pdbx_strand_id
1 'polypeptide(L)'
;MLVVTIGLTGCAKHVDTRVAGDDDAAIDAVTARLEELRAREQEDDLDCAEQCDVSAKTCATAEQLCGLVDRNADRDDLPPRCAKAREQCAGAGDGCTRCQAG
;
A
#
# COMPACT_ATOMS: atom_id res chain seq x y z
N MET A 1 -41.98 -22.52 41.83
CA MET A 1 -41.07 -21.42 42.22
C MET A 1 -40.18 -21.13 41.03
N LEU A 2 -40.45 -20.04 40.32
CA LEU A 2 -39.77 -19.62 39.09
C LEU A 2 -38.39 -19.03 39.46
N VAL A 3 -37.30 -19.60 38.96
CA VAL A 3 -35.97 -19.00 39.04
C VAL A 3 -35.63 -18.43 37.68
N VAL A 4 -35.64 -17.10 37.62
CA VAL A 4 -35.33 -16.26 36.46
C VAL A 4 -33.82 -16.29 36.24
N THR A 5 -33.37 -16.92 35.16
CA THR A 5 -31.97 -16.84 34.71
C THR A 5 -31.80 -15.58 33.85
N ILE A 6 -31.28 -14.52 34.45
CA ILE A 6 -30.80 -13.33 33.73
C ILE A 6 -29.43 -13.69 33.14
N GLY A 7 -29.44 -14.28 31.95
CA GLY A 7 -28.26 -14.36 31.10
C GLY A 7 -28.12 -13.03 30.36
N LEU A 8 -27.28 -12.13 30.88
CA LEU A 8 -26.77 -10.99 30.11
C LEU A 8 -26.00 -11.55 28.92
N THR A 9 -26.67 -11.75 27.79
CA THR A 9 -26.02 -11.86 26.48
C THR A 9 -25.36 -10.53 26.22
N GLY A 10 -24.13 -10.36 26.70
CA GLY A 10 -23.26 -9.29 26.27
C GLY A 10 -23.17 -9.38 24.76
N CYS A 11 -23.76 -8.41 24.06
CA CYS A 11 -23.51 -8.21 22.65
C CYS A 11 -22.00 -8.20 22.48
N ALA A 12 -21.46 -9.22 21.81
CA ALA A 12 -20.10 -9.18 21.31
C ALA A 12 -20.08 -8.01 20.32
N LYS A 13 -19.81 -6.80 20.83
CA LYS A 13 -19.36 -5.71 19.98
C LYS A 13 -18.10 -6.30 19.36
N HIS A 14 -18.17 -6.59 18.07
CA HIS A 14 -16.99 -6.92 17.30
C HIS A 14 -16.15 -5.64 17.38
N VAL A 15 -15.26 -5.61 18.37
CA VAL A 15 -14.18 -4.65 18.38
C VAL A 15 -13.34 -5.16 17.24
N ASP A 16 -13.42 -4.50 16.09
CA ASP A 16 -12.33 -4.53 15.13
C ASP A 16 -11.10 -4.11 15.94
N THR A 17 -10.36 -5.10 16.45
CA THR A 17 -9.08 -4.91 17.12
C THR A 17 -8.04 -4.61 16.04
N ARG A 18 -8.33 -3.64 15.18
CA ARG A 18 -7.34 -3.02 14.31
C ARG A 18 -6.45 -2.24 15.25
N VAL A 19 -5.38 -2.90 15.66
CA VAL A 19 -4.32 -2.28 16.44
C VAL A 19 -3.75 -1.21 15.51
N ALA A 20 -3.82 0.08 15.88
CA ALA A 20 -3.34 1.18 15.04
C ALA A 20 -1.91 0.95 14.51
N GLY A 21 -1.08 0.20 15.26
CA GLY A 21 0.26 -0.20 14.84
C GLY A 21 0.34 -1.21 13.67
N ASP A 22 -0.74 -1.93 13.33
CA ASP A 22 -0.77 -2.85 12.19
C ASP A 22 -0.86 -2.09 10.85
N ASP A 23 -1.70 -1.06 10.79
CA ASP A 23 -1.81 -0.19 9.61
C ASP A 23 -0.53 0.63 9.40
N ASP A 24 0.09 1.13 10.47
CA ASP A 24 1.40 1.81 10.40
C ASP A 24 2.50 0.87 9.89
N ALA A 25 2.57 -0.36 10.39
CA ALA A 25 3.52 -1.35 9.91
C ALA A 25 3.27 -1.72 8.44
N ALA A 26 2.00 -1.79 8.02
CA ALA A 26 1.64 -2.02 6.62
C ALA A 26 2.06 -0.83 5.72
N ILE A 27 1.82 0.41 6.15
CA ILE A 27 2.24 1.62 5.44
C ILE A 27 3.76 1.65 5.29
N ASP A 28 4.51 1.36 6.35
CA ASP A 28 5.98 1.33 6.33
C ASP A 28 6.50 0.22 5.42
N ALA A 29 5.92 -0.98 5.47
CA ALA A 29 6.29 -2.08 4.60
C ALA A 29 6.05 -1.76 3.11
N VAL A 30 4.91 -1.17 2.78
CA VAL A 30 4.58 -0.76 1.40
C VAL A 30 5.51 0.38 0.94
N THR A 31 5.83 1.32 1.83
CA THR A 31 6.78 2.40 1.53
C THR A 31 8.19 1.85 1.27
N ALA A 32 8.67 0.93 2.11
CA ALA A 32 9.96 0.28 1.93
C ALA A 32 10.03 -0.49 0.61
N ARG A 33 8.92 -1.13 0.21
CA ARG A 33 8.80 -1.83 -1.07
C ARG A 33 8.90 -0.86 -2.27
N LEU A 34 8.30 0.32 -2.19
CA LEU A 34 8.44 1.34 -3.24
C LEU A 34 9.88 1.80 -3.39
N GLU A 35 10.58 2.05 -2.27
CA GLU A 35 11.98 2.45 -2.29
C GLU A 35 12.89 1.31 -2.83
N GLU A 36 12.60 0.04 -2.52
CA GLU A 36 13.28 -1.12 -3.13
C GLU A 36 13.10 -1.14 -4.65
N LEU A 37 11.87 -0.95 -5.14
CA LEU A 37 11.58 -0.94 -6.57
C LEU A 37 12.23 0.24 -7.29
N ARG A 38 12.26 1.41 -6.65
CA ARG A 38 12.97 2.58 -7.14
C ARG A 38 14.48 2.35 -7.20
N ALA A 39 15.05 1.65 -6.22
CA ALA A 39 16.46 1.27 -6.25
C ALA A 39 16.75 0.32 -7.41
N ARG A 40 15.87 -0.67 -7.65
CA ARG A 40 15.96 -1.59 -8.79
C ARG A 40 15.89 -0.87 -10.12
N GLU A 41 14.98 0.09 -10.28
CA GLU A 41 14.84 0.87 -11.52
C GLU A 41 16.11 1.63 -11.91
N GLN A 42 16.98 1.95 -10.94
CA GLN A 42 18.25 2.63 -11.16
C GLN A 42 19.43 1.67 -11.43
N GLU A 43 19.20 0.37 -11.45
CA GLU A 43 20.22 -0.60 -11.84
C GLU A 43 20.46 -0.53 -13.36
N ASP A 44 21.73 -0.36 -13.76
CA ASP A 44 22.12 -0.09 -15.16
C ASP A 44 21.91 -1.28 -16.11
N ASP A 45 21.68 -2.49 -15.59
CA ASP A 45 21.65 -3.74 -16.36
C ASP A 45 20.23 -4.33 -16.55
N LEU A 46 19.16 -3.57 -16.26
CA LEU A 46 17.80 -4.05 -16.50
C LEU A 46 17.51 -4.17 -18.00
N ASP A 47 17.06 -5.35 -18.42
CA ASP A 47 16.47 -5.48 -19.75
C ASP A 47 15.08 -4.81 -19.82
N CYS A 48 14.54 -4.61 -21.03
CA CYS A 48 13.26 -3.93 -21.20
C CYS A 48 12.07 -4.68 -20.56
N ALA A 49 12.12 -6.02 -20.53
CA ALA A 49 11.08 -6.79 -19.86
C ALA A 49 11.14 -6.60 -18.34
N GLU A 50 12.34 -6.57 -17.77
CA GLU A 50 12.58 -6.29 -16.36
C GLU A 50 12.19 -4.85 -15.98
N GLN A 51 12.53 -3.86 -16.82
CA GLN A 51 12.12 -2.46 -16.63
C GLN A 51 10.59 -2.35 -16.57
N CYS A 52 9.88 -3.04 -17.47
CA CYS A 52 8.42 -3.05 -17.50
C CYS A 52 7.80 -3.82 -16.34
N ASP A 53 8.43 -4.89 -15.86
CA ASP A 53 8.01 -5.60 -14.66
C ASP A 53 8.20 -4.75 -13.39
N VAL A 54 9.33 -4.04 -13.26
CA VAL A 54 9.56 -3.06 -12.19
C VAL A 54 8.49 -1.96 -12.23
N SER A 55 8.18 -1.42 -13.40
CA SER A 55 7.10 -0.45 -13.58
C SER A 55 5.75 -0.97 -13.09
N ALA A 56 5.35 -2.17 -13.52
CA ALA A 56 4.10 -2.79 -13.10
C ALA A 56 4.04 -3.00 -11.57
N LYS A 57 5.13 -3.47 -10.98
CA LYS A 57 5.27 -3.65 -9.52
C LYS A 57 5.20 -2.33 -8.77
N THR A 58 5.84 -1.27 -9.27
CA THR A 58 5.80 0.06 -8.67
C THR A 58 4.37 0.60 -8.65
N CYS A 59 3.65 0.49 -9.78
CA CYS A 59 2.25 0.91 -9.88
C CYS A 59 1.33 0.11 -8.97
N ALA A 60 1.46 -1.22 -8.92
CA ALA A 60 0.67 -2.05 -8.03
C ALA A 60 0.94 -1.75 -6.54
N THR A 61 2.18 -1.41 -6.20
CA THR A 61 2.57 -1.04 -4.83
C THR A 61 2.07 0.35 -4.47
N ALA A 62 2.09 1.29 -5.42
CA ALA A 62 1.54 2.63 -5.23
C ALA A 62 0.02 2.60 -4.95
N GLU A 63 -0.74 1.80 -5.68
CA GLU A 63 -2.18 1.65 -5.44
C GLU A 63 -2.48 0.94 -4.11
N GLN A 64 -1.64 0.00 -3.67
CA GLN A 64 -1.75 -0.56 -2.32
C GLN A 64 -1.54 0.50 -1.23
N LEU A 65 -0.56 1.39 -1.40
CA LEU A 65 -0.34 2.50 -0.48
C LEU A 65 -1.55 3.43 -0.46
N CYS A 66 -2.06 3.84 -1.62
CA CYS A 66 -3.24 4.68 -1.72
C CYS A 66 -4.47 4.04 -1.08
N GLY A 67 -4.67 2.73 -1.24
CA GLY A 67 -5.74 2.00 -0.55
C GLY A 67 -5.57 1.96 0.98
N LEU A 68 -4.33 2.01 1.50
CA LEU A 68 -4.08 2.19 2.93
C LEU A 68 -4.37 3.63 3.38
N VAL A 69 -4.03 4.63 2.58
CA VAL A 69 -4.35 6.05 2.83
C VAL A 69 -5.86 6.25 2.93
N ASP A 70 -6.63 5.69 1.99
CA ASP A 70 -8.09 5.81 1.98
C ASP A 70 -8.73 5.19 3.24
N ARG A 71 -8.11 4.13 3.78
CA ARG A 71 -8.55 3.48 5.04
C ARG A 71 -8.15 4.28 6.29
N ASN A 72 -7.17 5.17 6.18
CA ASN A 72 -6.64 6.01 7.25
C ASN A 72 -6.83 7.50 6.91
N ALA A 73 -8.02 7.86 6.41
CA ALA A 73 -8.33 9.19 5.90
C ALA A 73 -8.30 10.30 6.97
N ASP A 74 -8.27 9.93 8.25
CA ASP A 74 -8.09 10.83 9.39
C ASP A 74 -6.63 11.33 9.55
N ARG A 75 -5.69 10.79 8.76
CA ARG A 75 -4.28 11.15 8.81
C ARG A 75 -3.84 12.03 7.65
N ASP A 76 -3.50 13.28 7.96
CA ASP A 76 -3.11 14.30 6.98
C ASP A 76 -1.73 14.05 6.33
N ASP A 77 -0.87 13.22 6.93
CA ASP A 77 0.48 12.95 6.40
C ASP A 77 0.51 11.84 5.34
N LEU A 78 -0.59 11.09 5.18
CA LEU A 78 -0.69 9.97 4.24
C LEU A 78 -1.08 10.39 2.79
N PRO A 79 -2.02 11.32 2.55
CA PRO A 79 -2.33 11.81 1.20
C PRO A 79 -1.12 12.21 0.35
N PRO A 80 -0.14 12.99 0.85
CA PRO A 80 1.05 13.30 0.05
C PRO A 80 1.92 12.08 -0.26
N ARG A 81 1.91 11.03 0.58
CA ARG A 81 2.65 9.79 0.31
C ARG A 81 2.03 9.00 -0.85
N CYS A 82 0.70 8.90 -0.91
CA CYS A 82 0.00 8.30 -2.05
C CYS A 82 0.29 9.07 -3.34
N ALA A 83 0.26 10.40 -3.32
CA ALA A 83 0.60 11.23 -4.47
C ALA A 83 2.03 10.94 -4.98
N LYS A 84 3.02 10.95 -4.08
CA LYS A 84 4.41 10.62 -4.41
C LYS A 84 4.57 9.20 -4.96
N ALA A 85 3.81 8.23 -4.47
CA ALA A 85 3.85 6.86 -4.98
C ALA A 85 3.29 6.76 -6.41
N ARG A 86 2.21 7.50 -6.71
CA ARG A 86 1.65 7.59 -8.07
C ARG A 86 2.58 8.29 -9.05
N GLU A 87 3.29 9.33 -8.61
CA GLU A 87 4.34 9.96 -9.42
C GLU A 87 5.47 8.98 -9.76
N GLN A 88 5.89 8.14 -8.81
CA GLN A 88 6.88 7.08 -9.06
C GLN A 88 6.38 6.04 -10.07
N CYS A 89 5.11 5.62 -9.96
CA CYS A 89 4.49 4.76 -10.96
C CYS A 89 4.50 5.38 -12.36
N ALA A 90 4.14 6.65 -12.48
CA ALA A 90 4.16 7.36 -13.76
C ALA A 90 5.59 7.40 -14.35
N GLY A 91 6.59 7.75 -13.54
CA GLY A 91 8.00 7.75 -13.97
C GLY A 91 8.48 6.37 -14.45
N ALA A 92 8.18 5.31 -13.70
CA ALA A 92 8.54 3.95 -14.10
C ALA A 92 7.79 3.50 -15.36
N GLY A 93 6.53 3.91 -15.52
CA GLY A 93 5.72 3.70 -16.72
C GLY A 93 6.31 4.36 -17.97
N ASP A 94 6.83 5.59 -17.82
CA ASP A 94 7.53 6.29 -18.89
C ASP A 94 8.83 5.55 -19.29
N GLY A 95 9.55 4.99 -18.32
CA GLY A 95 10.72 4.15 -18.55
C GLY A 95 10.41 2.91 -19.39
N CYS A 96 9.38 2.15 -19.02
CA CYS A 96 8.91 1.00 -19.79
C CYS A 96 8.45 1.38 -21.21
N THR A 97 7.66 2.45 -21.33
CA THR A 97 7.19 2.94 -22.63
C THR A 97 8.36 3.31 -23.54
N ARG A 98 9.40 3.95 -23.00
CA ARG A 98 10.60 4.31 -23.74
C ARG A 98 11.37 3.08 -24.21
N CYS A 99 11.51 2.05 -23.38
CA CYS A 99 12.24 0.84 -23.76
C CYS A 99 11.50 0.04 -24.83
N GLN A 100 10.16 0.02 -24.81
CA GLN A 100 9.34 -0.66 -25.82
C GLN A 100 9.34 0.05 -27.19
N ALA A 101 9.59 1.35 -27.20
CA ALA A 101 9.61 2.17 -28.41
C ALA A 101 10.99 2.26 -29.08
N GLY A 102 12.06 1.81 -28.41
CA GLY A 102 13.43 1.77 -28.91
C GLY A 102 13.78 0.47 -29.60
#